data_AF-A0A0N4VBP9-F1
#
_entry.id   AF-A0A0N4VBP9-F1
#
_cell.length_a   1.000
_cell.length_b   1.000
_cell.length_c   1.000
_cell.angle_alpha   90.00
_cell.angle_beta   90.00
_cell.angle_gamma   90.00
#
_symmetry.space_group_name_H-M   'P 1'
#
loop_
_entity.id
_entity.type
_entity.pdbx_description
1 polymer ?
#
loop_
_entity_poly.entity_id
_entity_poly.type
_entity_poly.pdbx_seq_one_letter_code
_entity_poly.pdbx_strand_id
1 'polypeptide(L)'
;MESLEQKIQEAEEFRDKYFLHHPGSVDSVEKQKAVREKILPLLQDIPLETQGSSSSTARYNLVCGRILNVAHEYDPKCEKHLTHAIKMEPSLGEAWYELGECLWKKKDYESATDCFKTSLERKRTAKCLCALSMSLRQQAQQIRSNDKGSKEKQEHLFAESSKLCEEAVVLDRDDGHAWHALGNAKLLQFFTNCQKNFNLMQEAKDAYEMALSKGNEYLNPDLHANYATALKFTQDYASCIKHLKDACTYDPSCGETKETLQSLSSFLLQLNEAVKRKGKLKPKRLLRFQKSINKSDLGLYGIERKETSGSENIKRLREVNFLDLKEGSNGDLITCGKVIGIVPNSETRIGNRVVFSSTFVGCDKTGSCIAFSVYNCSSKFGFIIGDSFAVPEPYVIDVKVDGLKNINASGTSSDIDFRLVRITDSWIMAKNGKLLSRDFIAYCEMR
;
A
#
# COMPACT_ATOMS: atom_id res chain seq x y z
N MET A 1 8.08 -23.26 33.32
CA MET A 1 7.22 -22.38 32.51
C MET A 1 7.99 -21.24 31.87
N GLU A 2 8.70 -20.40 32.63
CA GLU A 2 9.52 -19.29 32.07
C GLU A 2 10.53 -19.74 31.01
N SER A 3 11.25 -20.85 31.26
CA SER A 3 12.18 -21.42 30.26
C SER A 3 11.49 -21.91 28.97
N LEU A 4 10.23 -22.33 29.03
CA LEU A 4 9.48 -22.75 27.84
C LEU A 4 8.94 -21.54 27.07
N GLU A 5 8.44 -20.52 27.77
CA GLU A 5 8.00 -19.27 27.16
C GLU A 5 9.15 -18.59 26.39
N GLN A 6 10.36 -18.58 26.95
CA GLN A 6 11.55 -18.10 26.25
C GLN A 6 11.83 -18.91 24.97
N LYS A 7 11.74 -20.24 25.02
CA LYS A 7 11.94 -21.10 23.84
C LYS A 7 10.89 -20.86 22.74
N ILE A 8 9.64 -20.57 23.13
CA ILE A 8 8.58 -20.19 22.17
C ILE A 8 8.93 -18.87 21.50
N GLN A 9 9.34 -17.86 22.28
CA GLN A 9 9.78 -16.56 21.76
C GLN A 9 10.97 -16.71 20.79
N GLU A 10 11.95 -17.54 21.14
CA GLU A 10 13.09 -17.85 20.26
C GLU A 10 12.65 -18.53 18.95
N ALA A 11 11.59 -19.35 18.97
CA ALA A 11 11.04 -19.97 17.78
C ALA A 11 10.27 -18.97 16.89
N GLU A 12 9.54 -18.02 17.49
CA GLU A 12 8.91 -16.90 16.79
C GLU A 12 9.98 -16.00 16.13
N GLU A 13 11.02 -15.64 16.86
CA GLU A 13 12.14 -14.87 16.30
C GLU A 13 12.85 -15.61 15.17
N PHE A 14 13.05 -16.93 15.31
CA PHE A 14 13.61 -17.75 14.25
C PHE A 14 12.74 -17.72 12.98
N ARG A 15 11.41 -17.81 13.14
CA ARG A 15 10.46 -17.70 12.02
C ARG A 15 10.56 -16.33 11.34
N ASP A 16 10.60 -15.26 12.12
CA ASP A 16 10.55 -13.90 11.60
C ASP A 16 11.87 -13.50 10.94
N LYS A 17 13.01 -13.94 11.49
CA LYS A 17 14.36 -13.68 10.96
C LYS A 17 14.86 -14.74 9.96
N TYR A 18 14.02 -15.71 9.58
CA TYR A 18 14.47 -16.89 8.81
C TYR A 18 15.27 -16.52 7.56
N PHE A 19 14.74 -15.66 6.68
CA PHE A 19 15.40 -15.32 5.42
C PHE A 19 16.63 -14.41 5.59
N LEU A 20 16.72 -13.68 6.71
CA LEU A 20 17.92 -12.90 7.04
C LEU A 20 19.11 -13.82 7.34
N HIS A 21 18.87 -14.94 8.01
CA HIS A 21 19.89 -15.94 8.33
C HIS A 21 20.09 -16.99 7.24
N HIS A 22 19.18 -17.08 6.27
CA HIS A 22 19.23 -18.04 5.16
C HIS A 22 19.05 -17.31 3.81
N PRO A 23 19.97 -16.40 3.41
CA PRO A 23 19.80 -15.55 2.23
C PRO A 23 19.77 -16.30 0.89
N GLY A 24 20.19 -17.57 0.86
CA GLY A 24 20.08 -18.45 -0.30
C GLY A 24 18.72 -19.15 -0.43
N SER A 25 17.90 -19.13 0.61
CA SER A 25 16.56 -19.73 0.59
C SER A 25 15.56 -18.73 0.03
N VAL A 26 14.85 -19.13 -1.01
CA VAL A 26 13.74 -18.36 -1.61
C VAL A 26 12.42 -19.11 -1.54
N ASP A 27 12.43 -20.32 -0.98
CA ASP A 27 11.28 -21.22 -0.92
C ASP A 27 10.59 -21.12 0.46
N SER A 28 9.32 -20.71 0.43
CA SER A 28 8.47 -20.69 1.61
C SER A 28 8.32 -22.07 2.28
N VAL A 29 8.41 -23.16 1.51
CA VAL A 29 8.27 -24.54 2.02
C VAL A 29 9.45 -24.93 2.89
N GLU A 30 10.67 -24.51 2.52
CA GLU A 30 11.87 -24.72 3.34
C GLU A 30 11.75 -23.99 4.69
N LYS A 31 11.33 -22.72 4.66
CA LYS A 31 11.05 -21.95 5.88
C LYS A 31 10.02 -22.65 6.77
N GLN A 32 8.91 -23.10 6.19
CA GLN A 32 7.85 -23.80 6.92
C GLN A 32 8.36 -25.08 7.56
N LYS A 33 9.15 -25.88 6.83
CA LYS A 33 9.75 -27.11 7.35
C LYS A 33 10.71 -26.82 8.50
N ALA A 34 11.61 -25.85 8.34
CA ALA A 34 12.57 -25.47 9.37
C ALA A 34 11.88 -24.94 10.64
N VAL A 35 10.83 -24.12 10.49
CA VAL A 35 10.03 -23.65 11.63
C VAL A 35 9.32 -24.82 12.32
N ARG A 36 8.73 -25.76 11.57
CA ARG A 36 8.12 -26.97 12.14
C ARG A 36 9.13 -27.82 12.91
N GLU A 37 10.33 -28.03 12.37
CA GLU A 37 11.41 -28.78 13.03
C GLU A 37 11.89 -28.09 14.32
N LYS A 38 11.84 -26.75 14.37
CA LYS A 38 12.17 -25.96 15.56
C LYS A 38 11.12 -26.09 16.68
N ILE A 39 9.83 -26.09 16.34
CA ILE A 39 8.73 -26.02 17.33
C ILE A 39 8.28 -27.39 17.86
N LEU A 40 8.36 -28.46 17.05
CA LEU A 40 7.87 -29.78 17.46
C LEU A 40 8.54 -30.34 18.73
N PRO A 41 9.87 -30.20 18.93
CA PRO A 41 10.51 -30.62 20.17
C PRO A 41 9.97 -29.91 21.41
N LEU A 42 9.51 -28.65 21.29
CA LEU A 42 8.99 -27.86 22.41
C LEU A 42 7.72 -28.48 23.03
N LEU A 43 6.98 -29.30 22.27
CA LEU A 43 5.83 -30.03 22.80
C LEU A 43 6.22 -31.07 23.86
N GLN A 44 7.45 -31.60 23.79
CA GLN A 44 7.99 -32.56 24.76
C GLN A 44 8.53 -31.86 26.02
N ASP A 45 8.85 -30.57 25.91
CA ASP A 45 9.37 -29.74 27.01
C ASP A 45 8.27 -29.18 27.91
N ILE A 46 6.98 -29.44 27.62
CA ILE A 46 5.86 -28.98 28.43
C ILE A 46 5.90 -29.71 29.78
N PRO A 47 6.02 -28.98 30.91
CA PRO A 47 6.07 -29.60 32.23
C PRO A 47 4.83 -30.45 32.50
N LEU A 48 5.04 -31.71 32.91
CA LEU A 48 3.96 -32.59 33.34
C LEU A 48 3.42 -32.09 34.67
N GLU A 49 2.14 -31.71 34.73
CA GLU A 49 1.49 -31.36 35.99
C GLU A 49 1.38 -32.60 36.90
N THR A 50 1.75 -32.46 38.17
CA THR A 50 1.87 -33.55 39.15
C THR A 50 0.55 -34.06 39.72
N GLN A 51 -0.61 -33.55 39.28
CA GLN A 51 -1.93 -33.98 39.76
C GLN A 51 -2.94 -34.16 38.62
N GLY A 52 -2.98 -35.36 38.04
CA GLY A 52 -3.94 -35.76 37.00
C GLY A 52 -3.36 -35.68 35.58
N SER A 53 -3.75 -36.63 34.73
CA SER A 53 -3.19 -36.89 33.38
C SER A 53 -2.79 -35.61 32.63
N SER A 54 -1.49 -35.41 32.42
CA SER A 54 -0.87 -34.18 31.94
C SER A 54 -1.39 -33.64 30.59
N SER A 55 -2.02 -34.48 29.76
CA SER A 55 -2.60 -34.09 28.47
C SER A 55 -4.00 -33.45 28.56
N SER A 56 -4.59 -33.41 29.76
CA SER A 56 -6.01 -33.08 29.97
C SER A 56 -6.27 -31.74 30.66
N THR A 57 -5.26 -30.88 30.85
CA THR A 57 -5.50 -29.54 31.44
C THR A 57 -5.71 -28.48 30.35
N ALA A 58 -6.50 -27.45 30.65
CA ALA A 58 -6.73 -26.32 29.75
C ALA A 58 -5.41 -25.60 29.43
N ARG A 59 -4.53 -25.43 30.44
CA ARG A 59 -3.23 -24.80 30.27
C ARG A 59 -2.29 -25.62 29.39
N TYR A 60 -2.21 -26.93 29.56
CA TYR A 60 -1.41 -27.80 28.68
C TYR A 60 -1.85 -27.63 27.21
N ASN A 61 -3.15 -27.71 26.95
CA ASN A 61 -3.69 -27.60 25.60
C ASN A 61 -3.50 -26.20 25.00
N LEU A 62 -3.61 -25.14 25.79
CA LEU A 62 -3.26 -23.79 25.37
C LEU A 62 -1.78 -23.70 24.94
N VAL A 63 -0.86 -24.24 25.74
CA VAL A 63 0.57 -24.21 25.44
C VAL A 63 0.91 -25.01 24.18
N CYS A 64 0.32 -26.20 24.00
CA CYS A 64 0.44 -26.96 22.74
C CYS A 64 -0.06 -26.14 21.54
N GLY A 65 -1.22 -25.50 21.70
CA GLY A 65 -1.80 -24.61 20.70
C GLY A 65 -0.81 -23.50 20.32
N ARG A 66 -0.31 -22.75 21.29
CA ARG A 66 0.65 -21.65 21.08
C ARG A 66 1.91 -22.09 20.36
N ILE A 67 2.52 -23.21 20.77
CA ILE A 67 3.71 -23.77 20.11
C ILE A 67 3.42 -24.07 18.63
N LEU A 68 2.31 -24.75 18.35
CA LEU A 68 1.92 -25.09 16.97
C LEU A 68 1.55 -23.83 16.17
N ASN A 69 0.97 -22.83 16.82
CA ASN A 69 0.54 -21.58 16.21
C ASN A 69 1.71 -20.64 15.85
N VAL A 70 2.95 -20.94 16.26
CA VAL A 70 4.14 -20.25 15.73
C VAL A 70 4.25 -20.46 14.21
N ALA A 71 3.90 -21.64 13.69
CA ALA A 71 3.91 -21.89 12.26
C ALA A 71 2.91 -20.99 11.52
N HIS A 72 3.28 -20.47 10.34
CA HIS A 72 2.41 -19.58 9.56
C HIS A 72 1.19 -20.30 8.99
N GLU A 73 1.33 -21.57 8.64
CA GLU A 73 0.24 -22.38 8.07
C GLU A 73 -0.75 -22.86 9.14
N TYR A 74 -1.98 -23.11 8.71
CA TYR A 74 -2.98 -23.80 9.54
C TYR A 74 -2.52 -25.23 9.91
N ASP A 75 -2.69 -25.59 11.18
CA ASP A 75 -2.47 -26.96 11.67
C ASP A 75 -3.75 -27.47 12.38
N PRO A 76 -4.39 -28.56 11.91
CA PRO A 76 -5.57 -29.12 12.56
C PRO A 76 -5.32 -29.63 13.99
N LYS A 77 -4.07 -29.96 14.34
CA LYS A 77 -3.71 -30.31 15.71
C LYS A 77 -3.76 -29.09 16.62
N CYS A 78 -3.35 -27.93 16.12
CA CYS A 78 -3.45 -26.65 16.83
C CYS A 78 -4.91 -26.35 17.18
N GLU A 79 -5.80 -26.39 16.17
CA GLU A 79 -7.24 -26.19 16.35
C GLU A 79 -7.83 -27.17 17.37
N LYS A 80 -7.45 -28.46 17.30
CA LYS A 80 -7.91 -29.50 18.24
C LYS A 80 -7.50 -29.17 19.68
N HIS A 81 -6.25 -28.82 19.92
CA HIS A 81 -5.76 -28.47 21.26
C HIS A 81 -6.48 -27.23 21.79
N LEU A 82 -6.54 -26.15 21.01
CA LEU A 82 -7.15 -24.90 21.43
C LEU A 82 -8.66 -25.03 21.68
N THR A 83 -9.36 -25.81 20.84
CA THR A 83 -10.76 -26.17 21.06
C THR A 83 -10.95 -26.96 22.37
N HIS A 84 -10.01 -27.85 22.71
CA HIS A 84 -10.07 -28.58 23.96
C HIS A 84 -9.83 -27.65 25.16
N ALA A 85 -8.88 -26.71 25.06
CA ALA A 85 -8.59 -25.73 26.10
C ALA A 85 -9.83 -24.88 26.45
N ILE A 86 -10.52 -24.31 25.45
CA ILE A 86 -11.72 -23.48 25.69
C ILE A 86 -12.92 -24.29 26.20
N LYS A 87 -13.01 -25.59 25.90
CA LYS A 87 -14.07 -26.46 26.42
C LYS A 87 -13.88 -26.77 27.90
N MET A 88 -12.63 -26.86 28.33
CA MET A 88 -12.29 -27.13 29.74
C MET A 88 -12.33 -25.86 30.58
N GLU A 89 -11.85 -24.74 30.03
CA GLU A 89 -11.85 -23.45 30.70
C GLU A 89 -12.33 -22.32 29.76
N PRO A 90 -13.65 -22.09 29.66
CA PRO A 90 -14.21 -21.05 28.78
C PRO A 90 -13.81 -19.62 29.13
N SER A 91 -13.35 -19.38 30.36
CA SER A 91 -12.85 -18.08 30.84
C SER A 91 -11.43 -17.76 30.37
N LEU A 92 -10.71 -18.73 29.77
CA LEU A 92 -9.33 -18.57 29.35
C LEU A 92 -9.24 -17.74 28.06
N GLY A 93 -9.23 -16.41 28.20
CA GLY A 93 -9.22 -15.46 27.07
C GLY A 93 -8.08 -15.69 26.07
N GLU A 94 -6.88 -16.03 26.55
CA GLU A 94 -5.71 -16.35 25.71
C GLU A 94 -5.99 -17.53 24.76
N ALA A 95 -6.72 -18.56 25.20
CA ALA A 95 -7.07 -19.70 24.35
C ALA A 95 -8.06 -19.33 23.25
N TRP A 96 -8.97 -18.40 23.51
CA TRP A 96 -9.85 -17.84 22.49
C TRP A 96 -9.08 -17.02 21.45
N TYR A 97 -8.11 -16.21 21.89
CA TYR A 97 -7.25 -15.46 20.98
C TYR A 97 -6.48 -16.41 20.04
N GLU A 98 -5.77 -17.38 20.61
CA GLU A 98 -4.95 -18.34 19.84
C GLU A 98 -5.81 -19.19 18.89
N LEU A 99 -7.02 -19.59 19.32
CA LEU A 99 -7.96 -20.28 18.44
C LEU A 99 -8.40 -19.39 17.28
N GLY A 100 -8.66 -18.11 17.55
CA GLY A 100 -8.97 -17.12 16.53
C GLY A 100 -7.86 -16.99 15.48
N GLU A 101 -6.60 -16.93 15.89
CA GLU A 101 -5.47 -16.92 14.96
C GLU A 101 -5.36 -18.21 14.14
N CYS A 102 -5.55 -19.37 14.77
CA CYS A 102 -5.55 -20.66 14.08
C CYS A 102 -6.67 -20.74 13.01
N LEU A 103 -7.87 -20.28 13.34
CA LEU A 103 -9.01 -20.22 12.41
C LEU A 103 -8.81 -19.17 11.31
N TRP A 104 -8.15 -18.05 11.63
CA TRP A 104 -7.77 -17.05 10.63
C TRP A 104 -6.82 -17.65 9.58
N LYS A 105 -5.83 -18.45 10.00
CA LYS A 105 -4.94 -19.20 9.07
C LYS A 105 -5.70 -20.23 8.24
N LYS A 106 -6.79 -20.79 8.77
CA LYS A 106 -7.73 -21.67 8.05
C LYS A 106 -8.61 -20.91 7.05
N LYS A 107 -8.56 -19.57 7.06
CA LYS A 107 -9.43 -18.65 6.31
C LYS A 107 -10.90 -18.69 6.74
N ASP A 108 -11.16 -19.19 7.94
CA ASP A 108 -12.47 -19.12 8.58
C ASP A 108 -12.57 -17.82 9.40
N TYR A 109 -12.72 -16.70 8.69
CA TYR A 109 -12.71 -15.37 9.29
C TYR A 109 -13.94 -15.08 10.15
N GLU A 110 -15.04 -15.79 9.92
CA GLU A 110 -16.27 -15.69 10.74
C GLU A 110 -16.01 -16.30 12.12
N SER A 111 -15.61 -17.56 12.19
CA SER A 111 -15.30 -18.21 13.46
C SER A 111 -14.13 -17.54 14.19
N ALA A 112 -13.12 -17.05 13.45
CA ALA A 112 -12.03 -16.29 14.04
C ALA A 112 -12.52 -14.99 14.71
N THR A 113 -13.46 -14.28 14.09
CA THR A 113 -14.06 -13.05 14.64
C THR A 113 -14.80 -13.32 15.93
N ASP A 114 -15.57 -14.39 16.00
CA ASP A 114 -16.28 -14.79 17.22
C ASP A 114 -15.30 -15.14 18.35
N CYS A 115 -14.22 -15.84 18.02
CA CYS A 115 -13.15 -16.15 18.97
C CYS A 115 -12.47 -14.87 19.50
N PHE A 116 -12.13 -13.92 18.63
CA PHE A 116 -11.51 -12.66 19.05
C PHE A 116 -12.45 -11.80 19.90
N LYS A 117 -13.73 -11.68 19.53
CA LYS A 117 -14.73 -10.99 20.36
C LYS A 117 -14.84 -11.61 21.74
N THR A 118 -14.90 -12.95 21.78
CA THR A 118 -14.93 -13.72 23.01
C THR A 118 -13.68 -13.43 23.85
N SER A 119 -12.47 -13.47 23.27
CA SER A 119 -11.23 -13.09 23.97
C SER A 119 -11.29 -11.67 24.57
N LEU A 120 -11.74 -10.68 23.79
CA LEU A 120 -11.81 -9.27 24.22
C LEU A 120 -12.76 -9.00 25.39
N GLU A 121 -13.85 -9.79 25.52
CA GLU A 121 -14.75 -9.71 26.66
C GLU A 121 -14.07 -10.14 27.98
N ARG A 122 -13.01 -10.97 27.92
CA ARG A 122 -12.27 -11.43 29.11
C ARG A 122 -11.11 -10.51 29.41
N LYS A 123 -10.31 -10.19 28.39
CA LYS A 123 -9.21 -9.23 28.49
C LYS A 123 -9.08 -8.46 27.19
N ARG A 124 -9.24 -7.15 27.29
CA ARG A 124 -9.03 -6.23 26.17
C ARG A 124 -7.54 -5.97 25.98
N THR A 125 -7.01 -6.26 24.81
CA THR A 125 -5.57 -6.13 24.49
C THR A 125 -5.38 -5.60 23.08
N ALA A 126 -4.32 -4.83 22.83
CA ALA A 126 -4.00 -4.28 21.50
C ALA A 126 -3.87 -5.40 20.45
N LYS A 127 -3.08 -6.44 20.74
CA LYS A 127 -2.94 -7.67 19.92
C LYS A 127 -4.29 -8.22 19.41
N CYS A 128 -5.25 -8.43 20.33
CA CYS A 128 -6.57 -8.97 19.97
C CYS A 128 -7.46 -7.98 19.21
N LEU A 129 -7.39 -6.67 19.51
CA LEU A 129 -8.08 -5.63 18.73
C LEU A 129 -7.56 -5.59 17.28
N CYS A 130 -6.24 -5.68 17.09
CA CYS A 130 -5.61 -5.76 15.78
C CYS A 130 -6.06 -7.01 15.01
N ALA A 131 -6.05 -8.18 15.66
CA ALA A 131 -6.49 -9.44 15.05
C ALA A 131 -7.96 -9.39 14.62
N LEU A 132 -8.85 -8.87 15.48
CA LEU A 132 -10.25 -8.64 15.13
C LEU A 132 -10.39 -7.67 13.94
N SER A 133 -9.64 -6.56 13.95
CA SER A 133 -9.67 -5.60 12.84
C SER A 133 -9.30 -6.26 11.50
N MET A 134 -8.29 -7.13 11.50
CA MET A 134 -7.84 -7.86 10.30
C MET A 134 -8.93 -8.81 9.81
N SER A 135 -9.57 -9.56 10.70
CA SER A 135 -10.68 -10.46 10.36
C SER A 135 -11.87 -9.71 9.75
N LEU A 136 -12.26 -8.56 10.31
CA LEU A 136 -13.36 -7.76 9.77
C LEU A 136 -13.04 -7.23 8.36
N ARG A 137 -11.79 -6.79 8.10
CA ARG A 137 -11.36 -6.37 6.76
C ARG A 137 -11.41 -7.52 5.76
N GLN A 138 -10.99 -8.73 6.16
CA GLN A 138 -11.04 -9.92 5.31
C GLN A 138 -12.48 -10.33 5.00
N GLN A 139 -13.37 -10.34 5.99
CA GLN A 139 -14.81 -10.57 5.76
C GLN A 139 -15.40 -9.55 4.78
N ALA A 140 -15.07 -8.26 4.95
CA ALA A 140 -15.54 -7.22 4.06
C ALA A 140 -15.10 -7.46 2.60
N GLN A 141 -13.87 -7.92 2.38
CA GLN A 141 -13.35 -8.27 1.06
C GLN A 141 -14.06 -9.49 0.43
N GLN A 142 -14.57 -10.41 1.24
CA GLN A 142 -15.30 -11.60 0.77
C GLN A 142 -16.78 -11.33 0.42
N ILE A 143 -17.33 -10.19 0.84
CA ILE A 143 -18.70 -9.81 0.49
C ILE A 143 -18.81 -9.57 -1.02
N ARG A 144 -19.75 -10.26 -1.67
CA ARG A 144 -20.01 -10.13 -3.11
C ARG A 144 -20.79 -8.85 -3.41
N SER A 145 -20.34 -8.11 -4.43
CA SER A 145 -20.87 -6.80 -4.83
C SER A 145 -22.32 -6.79 -5.30
N ASN A 146 -22.91 -7.95 -5.60
CA ASN A 146 -24.22 -8.07 -6.25
C ASN A 146 -25.39 -8.19 -5.26
N ASP A 147 -25.11 -8.37 -3.96
CA ASP A 147 -26.16 -8.50 -2.96
C ASP A 147 -26.66 -7.12 -2.50
N LYS A 148 -27.97 -6.98 -2.33
CA LYS A 148 -28.57 -5.76 -1.78
C LYS A 148 -28.07 -5.56 -0.34
N GLY A 149 -27.50 -4.39 -0.04
CA GLY A 149 -26.91 -4.10 1.28
C GLY A 149 -25.44 -4.49 1.43
N SER A 150 -24.82 -5.10 0.40
CA SER A 150 -23.42 -5.55 0.44
C SER A 150 -22.45 -4.40 0.70
N LYS A 151 -22.64 -3.27 0.03
CA LYS A 151 -21.79 -2.09 0.16
C LYS A 151 -21.87 -1.49 1.55
N GLU A 152 -23.08 -1.32 2.10
CA GLU A 152 -23.29 -0.80 3.45
C GLU A 152 -22.66 -1.73 4.50
N LYS A 153 -22.78 -3.06 4.31
CA LYS A 153 -22.14 -4.05 5.18
C LYS A 153 -20.61 -3.97 5.12
N GLN A 154 -20.04 -3.82 3.92
CA GLN A 154 -18.59 -3.62 3.74
C GLN A 154 -18.10 -2.34 4.43
N GLU A 155 -18.80 -1.23 4.21
CA GLU A 155 -18.47 0.07 4.82
C GLU A 155 -18.54 0.00 6.36
N HIS A 156 -19.55 -0.68 6.91
CA HIS A 156 -19.66 -0.90 8.35
C HIS A 156 -18.46 -1.69 8.90
N LEU A 157 -18.10 -2.81 8.28
CA LEU A 157 -16.95 -3.63 8.71
C LEU A 157 -15.63 -2.86 8.63
N PHE A 158 -15.43 -2.04 7.59
CA PHE A 158 -14.24 -1.19 7.49
C PHE A 158 -14.22 -0.09 8.56
N ALA A 159 -15.36 0.53 8.84
CA ALA A 159 -15.48 1.54 9.89
C ALA A 159 -15.22 0.96 11.28
N GLU A 160 -15.77 -0.22 11.58
CA GLU A 160 -15.53 -0.95 12.82
C GLU A 160 -14.05 -1.35 12.95
N SER A 161 -13.46 -1.91 11.89
CA SER A 161 -12.03 -2.21 11.85
C SER A 161 -11.17 -0.98 12.14
N SER A 162 -11.52 0.19 11.59
CA SER A 162 -10.72 1.40 11.80
C SER A 162 -10.74 1.82 13.27
N LYS A 163 -11.90 1.78 13.93
CA LYS A 163 -12.05 2.11 15.35
C LYS A 163 -11.22 1.17 16.23
N LEU A 164 -11.21 -0.13 15.91
CA LEU A 164 -10.41 -1.12 16.65
C LEU A 164 -8.91 -0.84 16.52
N CYS A 165 -8.42 -0.44 15.35
CA CYS A 165 -7.01 -0.08 15.18
C CYS A 165 -6.63 1.18 15.97
N GLU A 166 -7.48 2.21 15.96
CA GLU A 166 -7.27 3.43 16.75
C GLU A 166 -7.24 3.12 18.25
N GLU A 167 -8.17 2.28 18.71
CA GLU A 167 -8.22 1.83 20.09
C GLU A 167 -6.98 1.01 20.48
N ALA A 168 -6.51 0.12 19.60
CA ALA A 168 -5.32 -0.70 19.86
C ALA A 168 -4.08 0.16 20.15
N VAL A 169 -3.87 1.21 19.36
CA VAL A 169 -2.76 2.17 19.55
C VAL A 169 -2.92 3.00 20.83
N VAL A 170 -4.16 3.35 21.20
CA VAL A 170 -4.42 4.06 22.47
C VAL A 170 -4.10 3.15 23.66
N LEU A 171 -4.46 1.88 23.56
CA LEU A 171 -4.26 0.88 24.62
C LEU A 171 -2.78 0.52 24.80
N ASP A 172 -2.03 0.43 23.70
CA ASP A 172 -0.59 0.22 23.71
C ASP A 172 0.08 1.04 22.59
N ARG A 173 0.80 2.10 23.00
CA ARG A 173 1.49 3.01 22.06
C ARG A 173 2.84 2.49 21.60
N ASP A 174 3.37 1.46 22.26
CA ASP A 174 4.65 0.85 21.92
C ASP A 174 4.49 -0.43 21.09
N ASP A 175 3.25 -0.90 20.89
CA ASP A 175 2.91 -2.00 19.99
C ASP A 175 3.02 -1.57 18.51
N GLY A 176 4.06 -2.04 17.82
CA GLY A 176 4.26 -1.75 16.41
C GLY A 176 3.22 -2.42 15.50
N HIS A 177 2.66 -3.56 15.89
CA HIS A 177 1.58 -4.23 15.16
C HIS A 177 0.30 -3.38 15.19
N ALA A 178 0.03 -2.70 16.31
CA ALA A 178 -1.08 -1.75 16.42
C ALA A 178 -0.92 -0.58 15.45
N TRP A 179 0.26 0.02 15.39
CA TRP A 179 0.57 1.09 14.43
C TRP A 179 0.50 0.62 12.98
N HIS A 180 1.00 -0.58 12.66
CA HIS A 180 0.87 -1.16 11.33
C HIS A 180 -0.60 -1.38 10.95
N ALA A 181 -1.41 -1.93 11.87
CA ALA A 181 -2.84 -2.13 11.66
C ALA A 181 -3.58 -0.80 11.43
N LEU A 182 -3.20 0.27 12.15
CA LEU A 182 -3.73 1.61 11.94
C LEU A 182 -3.36 2.15 10.55
N GLY A 183 -2.10 2.02 10.14
CA GLY A 183 -1.65 2.43 8.81
C GLY A 183 -2.45 1.76 7.69
N ASN A 184 -2.67 0.45 7.81
CA ASN A 184 -3.51 -0.32 6.88
C ASN A 184 -4.96 0.17 6.85
N ALA A 185 -5.54 0.48 8.01
CA ALA A 185 -6.91 1.00 8.09
C ALA A 185 -7.04 2.38 7.43
N LYS A 186 -6.09 3.30 7.67
CA LYS A 186 -6.09 4.65 7.08
C LYS A 186 -5.85 4.60 5.58
N LEU A 187 -4.93 3.75 5.12
CA LEU A 187 -4.68 3.54 3.70
C LEU A 187 -5.93 3.00 2.99
N LEU A 188 -6.58 2.01 3.58
CA LEU A 188 -7.83 1.47 3.05
C LEU A 188 -8.94 2.52 3.02
N GLN A 189 -9.10 3.29 4.10
CA GLN A 189 -10.09 4.37 4.20
C GLN A 189 -9.87 5.44 3.13
N PHE A 190 -8.61 5.78 2.83
CA PHE A 190 -8.27 6.70 1.74
C PHE A 190 -8.81 6.21 0.40
N PHE A 191 -8.57 4.94 0.05
CA PHE A 191 -9.01 4.38 -1.22
C PHE A 191 -10.51 4.11 -1.30
N THR A 192 -11.16 3.75 -0.19
CA THR A 192 -12.63 3.59 -0.15
C THR A 192 -13.34 4.94 -0.25
N ASN A 193 -12.76 6.01 0.28
CA ASN A 193 -13.29 7.38 0.21
C ASN A 193 -12.90 8.13 -1.07
N CYS A 194 -12.70 7.40 -2.18
CA CYS A 194 -12.39 7.95 -3.49
C CYS A 194 -11.16 8.89 -3.49
N GLN A 195 -10.18 8.66 -2.61
CA GLN A 195 -8.90 9.38 -2.59
C GLN A 195 -9.05 10.89 -2.34
N LYS A 196 -10.16 11.33 -1.74
CA LYS A 196 -10.49 12.76 -1.55
C LYS A 196 -9.76 13.40 -0.37
N ASN A 197 -9.49 12.64 0.69
CA ASN A 197 -8.88 13.16 1.91
C ASN A 197 -7.43 12.71 2.00
N PHE A 198 -6.51 13.52 1.47
CA PHE A 198 -5.07 13.23 1.52
C PHE A 198 -4.49 13.18 2.96
N ASN A 199 -5.18 13.74 3.97
CA ASN A 199 -4.74 13.59 5.36
C ASN A 199 -4.72 12.12 5.77
N LEU A 200 -5.66 11.29 5.28
CA LEU A 200 -5.67 9.85 5.55
C LEU A 200 -4.43 9.15 4.98
N MET A 201 -3.94 9.61 3.83
CA MET A 201 -2.71 9.09 3.25
C MET A 201 -1.51 9.45 4.13
N GLN A 202 -1.45 10.69 4.63
CA GLN A 202 -0.38 11.10 5.55
C GLN A 202 -0.46 10.34 6.89
N GLU A 203 -1.65 10.24 7.49
CA GLU A 203 -1.89 9.43 8.70
C GLU A 203 -1.44 7.98 8.52
N ALA A 204 -1.68 7.39 7.34
CA ALA A 204 -1.22 6.04 7.04
C ALA A 204 0.32 5.94 7.04
N LYS A 205 1.00 6.89 6.39
CA LYS A 205 2.47 6.94 6.35
C LYS A 205 3.06 7.12 7.74
N ASP A 206 2.53 8.07 8.53
CA ASP A 206 2.99 8.35 9.89
C ASP A 206 2.84 7.10 10.78
N ALA A 207 1.72 6.37 10.64
CA ALA A 207 1.49 5.13 11.36
C ALA A 207 2.47 4.01 10.95
N TYR A 208 2.81 3.88 9.65
CA TYR A 208 3.82 2.92 9.22
C TYR A 208 5.22 3.28 9.71
N GLU A 209 5.60 4.56 9.69
CA GLU A 209 6.88 5.03 10.24
C GLU A 209 6.96 4.76 11.75
N MET A 210 5.86 5.01 12.47
CA MET A 210 5.78 4.68 13.88
C MET A 210 5.92 3.17 14.10
N ALA A 211 5.22 2.33 13.33
CA ALA A 211 5.34 0.87 13.41
C ALA A 211 6.79 0.41 13.22
N LEU A 212 7.49 0.92 12.20
CA LEU A 212 8.90 0.60 11.93
C LEU A 212 9.85 1.01 13.06
N SER A 213 9.47 1.99 13.88
CA SER A 213 10.25 2.44 15.04
C SER A 213 10.06 1.57 16.29
N LYS A 214 9.12 0.61 16.26
CA LYS A 214 8.79 -0.25 17.39
C LYS A 214 9.29 -1.67 17.15
N GLY A 215 9.79 -2.28 18.24
CA GLY A 215 10.11 -3.70 18.31
C GLY A 215 10.93 -4.23 17.13
N ASN A 216 10.42 -5.32 16.55
CA ASN A 216 11.02 -6.03 15.42
C ASN A 216 10.17 -5.88 14.15
N GLU A 217 9.26 -4.91 14.12
CA GLU A 217 8.27 -4.73 13.06
C GLU A 217 8.90 -4.33 11.73
N TYR A 218 10.11 -3.78 11.75
CA TYR A 218 10.94 -3.57 10.57
C TYR A 218 11.32 -4.88 9.83
N LEU A 219 11.09 -6.05 10.42
CA LEU A 219 11.25 -7.35 9.76
C LEU A 219 9.95 -7.80 9.06
N ASN A 220 8.83 -7.11 9.25
CA ASN A 220 7.54 -7.52 8.71
C ASN A 220 7.45 -7.17 7.21
N PRO A 221 7.45 -8.15 6.29
CA PRO A 221 7.42 -7.89 4.86
C PRO A 221 6.11 -7.20 4.43
N ASP A 222 4.98 -7.51 5.06
CA ASP A 222 3.68 -6.90 4.75
C ASP A 222 3.68 -5.41 5.10
N LEU A 223 4.29 -5.02 6.23
CA LEU A 223 4.42 -3.60 6.60
C LEU A 223 5.18 -2.83 5.52
N HIS A 224 6.31 -3.38 5.06
CA HIS A 224 7.10 -2.76 4.00
C HIS A 224 6.34 -2.70 2.66
N ALA A 225 5.62 -3.75 2.27
CA ALA A 225 4.82 -3.78 1.04
C ALA A 225 3.62 -2.80 1.08
N ASN A 226 2.93 -2.73 2.22
CA ASN A 226 1.81 -1.81 2.43
C ASN A 226 2.30 -0.36 2.46
N TYR A 227 3.43 -0.09 3.13
CA TYR A 227 4.01 1.26 3.13
C TYR A 227 4.48 1.65 1.73
N ALA A 228 5.13 0.75 1.00
CA ALA A 228 5.52 0.97 -0.38
C ALA A 228 4.33 1.32 -1.29
N THR A 229 3.14 0.78 -1.03
CA THR A 229 1.91 1.14 -1.76
C THR A 229 1.52 2.61 -1.55
N ALA A 230 1.57 3.08 -0.30
CA ALA A 230 1.33 4.49 0.04
C ALA A 230 2.38 5.42 -0.61
N LEU A 231 3.65 5.02 -0.55
CA LEU A 231 4.78 5.76 -1.14
C LEU A 231 4.70 5.80 -2.68
N LYS A 232 4.34 4.69 -3.33
CA LYS A 232 4.10 4.64 -4.78
C LYS A 232 2.98 5.59 -5.19
N PHE A 233 1.89 5.62 -4.41
CA PHE A 233 0.76 6.51 -4.70
C PHE A 233 1.13 7.98 -4.54
N THR A 234 1.91 8.33 -3.51
CA THR A 234 2.41 9.70 -3.27
C THR A 234 3.63 10.07 -4.13
N GLN A 235 4.17 9.11 -4.88
CA GLN A 235 5.29 9.24 -5.80
C GLN A 235 6.63 9.55 -5.13
N ASP A 236 6.76 9.19 -3.85
CA ASP A 236 8.06 9.04 -3.18
C ASP A 236 8.69 7.72 -3.62
N TYR A 237 9.23 7.74 -4.85
CA TYR A 237 9.76 6.54 -5.49
C TYR A 237 11.05 6.02 -4.84
N ALA A 238 11.86 6.88 -4.23
CA ALA A 238 13.09 6.47 -3.57
C ALA A 238 12.77 5.59 -2.36
N SER A 239 11.92 6.09 -1.45
CA SER A 239 11.45 5.34 -0.29
C SER A 239 10.66 4.10 -0.71
N CYS A 240 9.81 4.22 -1.74
CA CYS A 240 9.04 3.08 -2.27
C CYS A 240 9.96 1.93 -2.72
N ILE A 241 11.00 2.21 -3.52
CA ILE A 241 11.95 1.19 -3.99
C ILE A 241 12.71 0.57 -2.82
N LYS A 242 13.08 1.36 -1.80
CA LYS A 242 13.72 0.85 -0.58
C LYS A 242 12.80 -0.16 0.12
N HIS A 243 11.57 0.24 0.45
CA HIS A 243 10.64 -0.64 1.17
C HIS A 243 10.25 -1.89 0.35
N LEU A 244 10.12 -1.80 -0.98
CA LEU A 244 9.91 -2.98 -1.81
C LEU A 244 11.11 -3.95 -1.76
N LYS A 245 12.34 -3.44 -1.75
CA LYS A 245 13.55 -4.28 -1.60
C LYS A 245 13.61 -4.95 -0.23
N ASP A 246 13.29 -4.20 0.83
CA ASP A 246 13.22 -4.74 2.19
C ASP A 246 12.14 -5.84 2.29
N ALA A 247 10.94 -5.61 1.76
CA ALA A 247 9.89 -6.62 1.68
C ALA A 247 10.35 -7.88 0.93
N CYS A 248 11.02 -7.73 -0.22
CA CYS A 248 11.61 -8.87 -0.94
C CYS A 248 12.74 -9.59 -0.19
N THR A 249 13.39 -8.90 0.76
CA THR A 249 14.45 -9.48 1.59
C THR A 249 13.86 -10.32 2.72
N TYR A 250 12.80 -9.81 3.36
CA TYR A 250 12.14 -10.50 4.47
C TYR A 250 11.10 -11.54 4.04
N ASP A 251 10.60 -11.45 2.81
CA ASP A 251 9.86 -12.52 2.15
C ASP A 251 10.22 -12.62 0.66
N PRO A 252 11.29 -13.37 0.34
CA PRO A 252 11.66 -13.64 -1.04
C PRO A 252 10.63 -14.50 -1.79
N SER A 253 9.69 -15.15 -1.12
CA SER A 253 8.69 -15.99 -1.79
C SER A 253 7.51 -15.19 -2.36
N CYS A 254 7.33 -13.94 -1.91
CA CYS A 254 6.26 -13.06 -2.38
C CYS A 254 6.47 -12.58 -3.82
N GLY A 255 5.87 -13.29 -4.78
CA GLY A 255 5.93 -12.96 -6.20
C GLY A 255 5.36 -11.57 -6.54
N GLU A 256 4.25 -11.18 -5.91
CA GLU A 256 3.58 -9.89 -6.17
C GLU A 256 4.47 -8.69 -5.84
N THR A 257 5.18 -8.74 -4.71
CA THR A 257 6.11 -7.68 -4.30
C THR A 257 7.29 -7.59 -5.27
N LYS A 258 7.84 -8.74 -5.70
CA LYS A 258 8.92 -8.80 -6.70
C LYS A 258 8.50 -8.22 -8.05
N GLU A 259 7.32 -8.59 -8.54
CA GLU A 259 6.75 -8.05 -9.78
C GLU A 259 6.50 -6.55 -9.68
N THR A 260 6.04 -6.07 -8.52
CA THR A 260 5.84 -4.65 -8.25
C THR A 260 7.17 -3.89 -8.30
N LEU A 261 8.21 -4.41 -7.64
CA LEU A 261 9.56 -3.81 -7.66
C LEU A 261 10.15 -3.78 -9.07
N GLN A 262 10.03 -4.87 -9.82
CA GLN A 262 10.50 -5.02 -11.20
C GLN A 262 9.77 -4.06 -12.15
N SER A 263 8.44 -4.03 -12.09
CA SER A 263 7.62 -3.16 -12.95
C SER A 263 7.86 -1.68 -12.65
N LEU A 264 7.93 -1.28 -11.37
CA LEU A 264 8.23 0.09 -10.98
C LEU A 264 9.64 0.51 -11.40
N SER A 265 10.64 -0.36 -11.21
CA SER A 265 12.02 -0.07 -11.62
C SER A 265 12.12 0.16 -13.13
N SER A 266 11.46 -0.71 -13.91
CA SER A 266 11.42 -0.59 -15.37
C SER A 266 10.68 0.67 -15.82
N PHE A 267 9.56 1.00 -15.17
CA PHE A 267 8.80 2.23 -15.42
C PHE A 267 9.65 3.49 -15.19
N LEU A 268 10.34 3.59 -14.05
CA LEU A 268 11.17 4.76 -13.73
C LEU A 268 12.34 4.92 -14.70
N LEU A 269 13.00 3.83 -15.09
CA LEU A 269 14.07 3.85 -16.10
C LEU A 269 13.54 4.33 -17.46
N GLN A 270 12.40 3.81 -17.90
CA GLN A 270 11.77 4.23 -19.16
C GLN A 270 11.35 5.69 -19.13
N LEU A 271 10.80 6.16 -18.01
CA LEU A 271 10.36 7.55 -17.84
C LEU A 271 11.55 8.51 -17.82
N ASN A 272 12.61 8.19 -17.08
CA ASN A 272 13.86 8.95 -17.05
C ASN A 272 14.46 9.09 -18.46
N GLU A 273 14.53 7.98 -19.20
CA GLU A 273 15.00 7.98 -20.59
C GLU A 273 14.09 8.79 -21.53
N ALA A 274 12.76 8.70 -21.36
CA ALA A 274 11.81 9.46 -22.16
C ALA A 274 11.95 10.98 -21.91
N VAL A 275 12.19 11.40 -20.66
CA VAL A 275 12.46 12.81 -20.33
C VAL A 275 13.80 13.25 -20.93
N LYS A 276 14.89 12.52 -20.64
CA LYS A 276 16.26 12.86 -21.10
C LYS A 276 16.37 12.92 -22.62
N ARG A 277 15.73 11.98 -23.34
CA ARG A 277 15.75 11.93 -24.81
C ARG A 277 14.59 12.67 -25.47
N LYS A 278 13.84 13.49 -24.74
CA LYS A 278 12.71 14.29 -25.26
C LYS A 278 11.72 13.46 -26.09
N GLY A 279 11.29 12.33 -25.54
CA GLY A 279 10.39 11.37 -26.18
C GLY A 279 10.96 10.68 -27.42
N LYS A 280 12.29 10.72 -27.60
CA LYS A 280 13.01 10.26 -28.81
C LYS A 280 12.54 10.97 -30.09
N LEU A 281 12.01 12.19 -29.96
CA LEU A 281 11.57 12.98 -31.12
C LEU A 281 12.77 13.60 -31.85
N LYS A 282 12.68 13.64 -33.19
CA LYS A 282 13.65 14.37 -34.01
C LYS A 282 13.62 15.88 -33.66
N PRO A 283 14.77 16.59 -33.61
CA PRO A 283 14.82 18.00 -33.23
C PRO A 283 13.87 18.92 -34.03
N LYS A 284 13.75 18.69 -35.34
CA LYS A 284 12.82 19.44 -36.21
C LYS A 284 11.34 19.29 -35.78
N ARG A 285 10.93 18.10 -35.35
CA ARG A 285 9.55 17.84 -34.89
C ARG A 285 9.31 18.49 -33.53
N LEU A 286 10.30 18.44 -32.64
CA LEU A 286 10.24 19.12 -31.34
C LEU A 286 10.09 20.63 -31.50
N LEU A 287 10.90 21.26 -32.37
CA LEU A 287 10.80 22.70 -32.65
C LEU A 287 9.43 23.09 -33.21
N ARG A 288 8.84 22.25 -34.08
CA ARG A 288 7.48 22.45 -34.59
C ARG A 288 6.45 22.43 -33.46
N PHE A 289 6.59 21.52 -32.50
CA PHE A 289 5.72 21.46 -31.32
C PHE A 289 5.87 22.70 -30.45
N GLN A 290 7.09 23.13 -30.12
CA GLN A 290 7.35 24.36 -29.36
C GLN A 290 6.67 25.58 -29.98
N LYS A 291 6.85 25.78 -31.30
CA LYS A 291 6.24 26.91 -32.03
C LYS A 291 4.72 26.86 -32.13
N SER A 292 4.11 25.68 -31.96
CA SER A 292 2.66 25.53 -32.04
C SER A 292 1.93 25.83 -30.74
N ILE A 293 2.63 25.89 -29.60
CA ILE A 293 2.04 26.20 -28.30
C ILE A 293 1.62 27.67 -28.27
N ASN A 294 0.36 27.95 -28.03
CA ASN A 294 -0.21 29.29 -28.08
C ASN A 294 -1.27 29.51 -26.97
N LYS A 295 -1.76 30.74 -26.83
CA LYS A 295 -2.70 31.10 -25.74
C LYS A 295 -4.01 30.31 -25.77
N SER A 296 -4.46 29.83 -26.93
CA SER A 296 -5.69 29.03 -27.01
C SER A 296 -5.54 27.64 -26.38
N ASP A 297 -4.32 27.13 -26.25
CA ASP A 297 -4.04 25.85 -25.59
C ASP A 297 -4.29 25.88 -24.08
N LEU A 298 -4.26 27.08 -23.47
CA LEU A 298 -4.62 27.30 -22.05
C LEU A 298 -6.12 27.10 -21.79
N GLY A 299 -6.94 27.01 -22.85
CA GLY A 299 -8.38 26.87 -22.75
C GLY A 299 -9.03 27.99 -21.94
N LEU A 300 -9.93 27.62 -21.03
CA LEU A 300 -10.69 28.57 -20.20
C LEU A 300 -9.80 29.43 -19.30
N TYR A 301 -8.60 28.96 -18.94
CA TYR A 301 -7.65 29.71 -18.12
C TYR A 301 -6.93 30.82 -18.90
N GLY A 302 -6.98 30.80 -20.23
CA GLY A 302 -6.35 31.79 -21.12
C GLY A 302 -7.30 32.91 -21.58
N ILE A 303 -8.60 32.83 -21.28
CA ILE A 303 -9.61 33.79 -21.76
C ILE A 303 -9.70 34.99 -20.81
N GLU A 304 -9.50 36.20 -21.34
CA GLU A 304 -9.86 37.45 -20.66
C GLU A 304 -11.40 37.60 -20.68
N ARG A 305 -12.09 37.10 -19.66
CA ARG A 305 -13.53 37.41 -19.50
C ARG A 305 -13.67 38.77 -18.82
N LYS A 306 -14.44 39.68 -19.43
CA LYS A 306 -14.98 40.84 -18.73
C LYS A 306 -15.93 40.32 -17.66
N GLU A 307 -15.78 40.78 -16.43
CA GLU A 307 -16.67 40.47 -15.31
C GLU A 307 -18.12 40.70 -15.74
N THR A 308 -18.86 39.63 -15.99
CA THR A 308 -20.31 39.68 -16.08
C THR A 308 -20.88 39.01 -14.84
N SER A 309 -21.74 39.76 -14.16
CA SER A 309 -22.37 39.41 -12.90
C SER A 309 -23.02 38.02 -12.97
N GLY A 310 -22.45 37.03 -12.26
CA GLY A 310 -23.06 35.72 -12.06
C GLY A 310 -22.29 34.49 -12.58
N SER A 311 -21.14 34.64 -13.26
CA SER A 311 -20.27 33.48 -13.56
C SER A 311 -19.27 33.24 -12.43
N GLU A 312 -19.08 31.99 -12.00
CA GLU A 312 -17.99 31.60 -11.08
C GLU A 312 -16.67 32.22 -11.56
N ASN A 313 -16.06 33.05 -10.71
CA ASN A 313 -14.81 33.75 -11.01
C ASN A 313 -13.67 32.74 -11.19
N ILE A 314 -13.46 32.25 -12.42
CA ILE A 314 -12.27 31.46 -12.77
C ILE A 314 -11.05 32.35 -12.53
N LYS A 315 -10.24 31.99 -11.53
CA LYS A 315 -9.05 32.73 -11.13
C LYS A 315 -8.09 32.86 -12.32
N ARG A 316 -7.60 34.08 -12.59
CA ARG A 316 -6.60 34.32 -13.63
C ARG A 316 -5.28 33.70 -13.19
N LEU A 317 -4.78 32.74 -13.95
CA LEU A 317 -3.51 32.08 -13.69
C LEU A 317 -2.39 32.68 -14.55
N ARG A 318 -1.20 32.80 -13.97
CA ARG A 318 -0.01 33.27 -14.68
C ARG A 318 0.67 32.11 -15.40
N GLU A 319 0.77 32.21 -16.72
CA GLU A 319 1.51 31.22 -17.53
C GLU A 319 3.00 31.25 -17.17
N VAL A 320 3.58 30.08 -16.91
CA VAL A 320 5.01 29.88 -16.63
C VAL A 320 5.55 28.69 -17.44
N ASN A 321 6.86 28.68 -17.68
CA ASN A 321 7.53 27.56 -18.32
C ASN A 321 7.90 26.48 -17.28
N PHE A 322 8.28 25.30 -17.74
CA PHE A 322 8.57 24.15 -16.85
C PHE A 322 9.75 24.41 -15.91
N LEU A 323 10.76 25.16 -16.36
CA LEU A 323 11.94 25.50 -15.54
C LEU A 323 11.63 26.49 -14.42
N ASP A 324 10.56 27.29 -14.57
CA ASP A 324 10.17 28.31 -13.60
C ASP A 324 9.31 27.73 -12.46
N LEU A 325 8.89 26.47 -12.58
CA LEU A 325 8.16 25.75 -11.55
C LEU A 325 9.08 25.37 -10.38
N LYS A 326 8.55 25.47 -9.17
CA LYS A 326 9.22 25.06 -7.93
C LYS A 326 8.71 23.71 -7.45
N GLU A 327 9.51 22.98 -6.69
CA GLU A 327 9.06 21.75 -6.01
C GLU A 327 7.87 22.06 -5.08
N GLY A 328 6.90 21.13 -5.02
CA GLY A 328 5.66 21.30 -4.28
C GLY A 328 4.58 22.06 -5.05
N SER A 329 3.70 22.74 -4.32
CA SER A 329 2.54 23.45 -4.89
C SER A 329 2.93 24.76 -5.56
N ASN A 330 2.45 24.98 -6.78
CA ASN A 330 2.64 26.21 -7.55
C ASN A 330 1.28 26.91 -7.77
N GLY A 331 0.69 27.43 -6.68
CA GLY A 331 -0.59 28.16 -6.73
C GLY A 331 -0.53 29.40 -7.63
N ASP A 332 -1.67 29.77 -8.23
CA ASP A 332 -1.80 30.90 -9.16
C ASP A 332 -1.02 30.82 -10.47
N LEU A 333 -0.36 29.68 -10.72
CA LEU A 333 0.40 29.43 -11.93
C LEU A 333 -0.35 28.45 -12.83
N ILE A 334 -0.08 28.54 -14.13
CA ILE A 334 -0.50 27.53 -15.10
C ILE A 334 0.69 27.21 -16.00
N THR A 335 0.86 25.94 -16.34
CA THR A 335 1.87 25.51 -17.29
C THR A 335 1.20 24.84 -18.50
N CYS A 336 1.79 25.03 -19.68
CA CYS A 336 1.27 24.47 -20.93
C CYS A 336 2.38 23.83 -21.75
N GLY A 337 2.04 22.79 -22.50
CA GLY A 337 3.01 22.10 -23.34
C GLY A 337 2.38 21.19 -24.40
N LYS A 338 3.27 20.50 -25.11
CA LYS A 338 2.93 19.45 -26.08
C LYS A 338 3.37 18.09 -25.57
N VAL A 339 2.53 17.07 -25.74
CA VAL A 339 2.90 15.69 -25.39
C VAL A 339 3.94 15.18 -26.38
N ILE A 340 5.08 14.72 -25.87
CA ILE A 340 6.22 14.22 -26.68
C ILE A 340 6.52 12.74 -26.49
N GLY A 341 6.04 12.14 -25.40
CA GLY A 341 6.19 10.72 -25.13
C GLY A 341 5.11 10.24 -24.17
N ILE A 342 4.75 8.97 -24.25
CA ILE A 342 3.79 8.33 -23.35
C ILE A 342 4.50 7.12 -22.76
N VAL A 343 4.50 7.01 -21.44
CA VAL A 343 5.15 5.91 -20.73
C VAL A 343 4.06 5.21 -19.92
N PRO A 344 3.64 3.99 -20.32
CA PRO A 344 2.63 3.25 -19.58
C PRO A 344 3.12 2.98 -18.17
N ASN A 345 2.28 3.27 -17.18
CA ASN A 345 2.51 2.85 -15.80
C ASN A 345 1.71 1.57 -15.54
N SER A 346 2.27 0.63 -14.78
CA SER A 346 1.53 -0.56 -14.36
C SER A 346 0.38 -0.14 -13.45
N GLU A 347 -0.77 -0.78 -13.63
CA GLU A 347 -1.94 -0.61 -12.76
C GLU A 347 -1.51 -0.83 -11.30
N THR A 348 -1.91 0.08 -10.40
CA THR A 348 -1.71 -0.15 -8.96
C THR A 348 -2.96 -0.84 -8.42
N ARG A 349 -2.80 -2.06 -7.93
CA ARG A 349 -3.87 -2.84 -7.30
C ARG A 349 -3.80 -2.68 -5.79
N ILE A 350 -4.96 -2.53 -5.16
CA ILE A 350 -5.10 -2.41 -3.71
C ILE A 350 -6.28 -3.27 -3.30
N GLY A 351 -6.01 -4.50 -2.89
CA GLY A 351 -7.01 -5.56 -2.85
C GLY A 351 -7.67 -5.71 -4.23
N ASN A 352 -9.01 -5.70 -4.27
CA ASN A 352 -9.78 -5.80 -5.50
C ASN A 352 -9.98 -4.46 -6.23
N ARG A 353 -9.23 -3.41 -5.87
CA ARG A 353 -9.37 -2.07 -6.47
C ARG A 353 -8.22 -1.77 -7.41
N VAL A 354 -8.52 -1.15 -8.55
CA VAL A 354 -7.52 -0.70 -9.53
C VAL A 354 -7.46 0.82 -9.54
N VAL A 355 -6.25 1.36 -9.34
CA VAL A 355 -5.94 2.78 -9.56
C VAL A 355 -5.37 2.94 -10.96
N PHE A 356 -6.15 3.58 -11.83
CA PHE A 356 -5.67 4.00 -13.14
C PHE A 356 -4.86 5.28 -13.01
N SER A 357 -3.66 5.26 -13.57
CA SER A 357 -2.86 6.47 -13.76
C SER A 357 -2.33 6.51 -15.18
N SER A 358 -2.25 7.70 -15.75
CA SER A 358 -1.68 7.93 -17.08
C SER A 358 -0.43 8.80 -16.94
N THR A 359 0.67 8.35 -17.53
CA THR A 359 1.95 9.06 -17.46
C THR A 359 2.45 9.42 -18.86
N PHE A 360 2.83 10.69 -19.03
CA PHE A 360 3.37 11.20 -20.29
C PHE A 360 4.50 12.20 -20.04
N VAL A 361 5.28 12.46 -21.07
CA VAL A 361 6.33 13.49 -21.09
C VAL A 361 5.85 14.65 -21.95
N GLY A 362 5.96 15.87 -21.42
CA GLY A 362 5.63 17.10 -22.13
C GLY A 362 6.87 17.91 -22.52
N CYS A 363 6.76 18.75 -23.54
CA CYS A 363 7.67 19.88 -23.77
C CYS A 363 6.93 21.23 -23.72
N ASP A 364 7.57 22.25 -23.15
CA ASP A 364 7.08 23.62 -23.18
C ASP A 364 7.64 24.43 -24.37
N LYS A 365 7.35 25.73 -24.42
CA LYS A 365 7.83 26.67 -25.46
C LYS A 365 9.34 26.81 -25.50
N THR A 366 10.03 26.58 -24.38
CA THR A 366 11.50 26.64 -24.28
C THR A 366 12.16 25.34 -24.73
N GLY A 367 11.38 24.26 -24.87
CA GLY A 367 11.89 22.93 -25.18
C GLY A 367 12.38 22.15 -23.97
N SER A 368 12.08 22.66 -22.77
CA SER A 368 12.28 21.95 -21.50
C SER A 368 11.28 20.80 -21.42
N CYS A 369 11.69 19.68 -20.83
CA CYS A 369 10.89 18.45 -20.81
C CYS A 369 10.77 17.94 -19.38
N ILE A 370 9.55 17.64 -18.96
CA ILE A 370 9.24 17.05 -17.65
C ILE A 370 8.16 15.97 -17.81
N ALA A 371 8.05 15.11 -16.83
CA ALA A 371 6.99 14.10 -16.77
C ALA A 371 5.70 14.69 -16.17
N PHE A 372 4.57 14.06 -16.51
CA PHE A 372 3.25 14.36 -15.95
C PHE A 372 2.57 13.05 -15.62
N SER A 373 2.00 12.94 -14.42
CA SER A 373 1.26 11.77 -13.97
C SER A 373 -0.13 12.18 -13.52
N VAL A 374 -1.14 11.60 -14.17
CA VAL A 374 -2.55 11.93 -13.98
C VAL A 374 -3.23 10.77 -13.28
N TYR A 375 -3.86 11.05 -12.14
CA TYR A 375 -4.63 10.13 -11.34
C TYR A 375 -6.12 10.35 -11.52
N ASN A 376 -6.92 9.46 -10.93
CA ASN A 376 -8.39 9.46 -11.01
C ASN A 376 -8.92 9.54 -12.45
N CYS A 377 -8.22 8.89 -13.39
CA CYS A 377 -8.57 8.92 -14.79
C CYS A 377 -9.28 7.63 -15.21
N SER A 378 -10.34 7.73 -16.02
CA SER A 378 -11.03 6.54 -16.56
C SER A 378 -10.20 5.87 -17.66
N SER A 379 -10.57 4.65 -18.04
CA SER A 379 -9.96 3.95 -19.19
C SER A 379 -10.09 4.70 -20.52
N LYS A 380 -10.99 5.70 -20.60
CA LYS A 380 -11.17 6.56 -21.77
C LYS A 380 -10.18 7.73 -21.79
N PHE A 381 -9.54 8.04 -20.66
CA PHE A 381 -8.57 9.13 -20.58
C PHE A 381 -7.28 8.74 -21.29
N GLY A 382 -6.73 9.68 -22.06
CA GLY A 382 -5.43 9.55 -22.66
C GLY A 382 -5.06 10.75 -23.52
N PHE A 383 -3.76 10.93 -23.69
CA PHE A 383 -3.19 11.85 -24.66
C PHE A 383 -2.56 11.09 -25.81
N ILE A 384 -2.41 11.76 -26.95
CA ILE A 384 -1.56 11.30 -28.05
C ILE A 384 -0.39 12.27 -28.26
N ILE A 385 0.71 11.79 -28.83
CA ILE A 385 1.88 12.62 -29.10
C ILE A 385 1.50 13.76 -30.05
N GLY A 386 1.74 14.99 -29.60
CA GLY A 386 1.39 16.22 -30.32
C GLY A 386 0.12 16.92 -29.83
N ASP A 387 -0.64 16.30 -28.92
CA ASP A 387 -1.71 17.00 -28.19
C ASP A 387 -1.10 18.14 -27.37
N SER A 388 -1.79 19.29 -27.33
CA SER A 388 -1.53 20.33 -26.35
C SER A 388 -2.19 19.97 -25.03
N PHE A 389 -1.56 20.34 -23.93
CA PHE A 389 -2.15 20.26 -22.60
C PHE A 389 -1.86 21.51 -21.80
N ALA A 390 -2.73 21.84 -20.85
CA ALA A 390 -2.46 22.85 -19.83
C ALA A 390 -2.87 22.32 -18.45
N VAL A 391 -2.06 22.64 -17.44
CA VAL A 391 -2.23 22.19 -16.06
C VAL A 391 -2.23 23.41 -15.14
N PRO A 392 -3.38 23.75 -14.53
CA PRO A 392 -3.44 24.80 -13.53
C PRO A 392 -2.82 24.32 -12.22
N GLU A 393 -2.21 25.24 -11.49
CA GLU A 393 -1.67 25.08 -10.14
C GLU A 393 -0.84 23.79 -9.95
N PRO A 394 0.19 23.56 -10.78
CA PRO A 394 0.87 22.27 -10.85
C PRO A 394 1.58 21.93 -9.52
N TYR A 395 1.41 20.68 -9.08
CA TYR A 395 2.17 20.11 -7.96
C TYR A 395 3.39 19.37 -8.50
N VAL A 396 4.59 19.87 -8.20
CA VAL A 396 5.85 19.36 -8.72
C VAL A 396 6.53 18.44 -7.73
N ILE A 397 7.08 17.33 -8.23
CA ILE A 397 7.90 16.36 -7.50
C ILE A 397 9.22 16.24 -8.24
N ASP A 398 10.33 16.46 -7.55
CA ASP A 398 11.66 16.19 -8.07
C ASP A 398 12.06 14.75 -7.72
N VAL A 399 12.05 13.87 -8.73
CA VAL A 399 12.25 12.43 -8.54
C VAL A 399 13.73 12.10 -8.65
N LYS A 400 14.31 11.62 -7.56
CA LYS A 400 15.70 11.15 -7.48
C LYS A 400 15.77 9.74 -6.92
N VAL A 401 16.37 8.80 -7.65
CA VAL A 401 16.60 7.43 -7.19
C VAL A 401 17.97 6.97 -7.63
N ASP A 402 18.86 6.74 -6.66
CA ASP A 402 20.24 6.38 -6.91
C ASP A 402 20.41 4.88 -7.19
N GLY A 403 21.30 4.54 -8.13
CA GLY A 403 21.74 3.18 -8.36
C GLY A 403 20.62 2.19 -8.75
N LEU A 404 19.54 2.66 -9.38
CA LEU A 404 18.41 1.82 -9.75
C LEU A 404 18.85 0.82 -10.84
N LYS A 405 18.67 -0.47 -10.57
CA LYS A 405 18.98 -1.56 -11.51
C LYS A 405 17.74 -1.98 -12.26
N ASN A 406 17.89 -2.26 -13.55
CA ASN A 406 16.87 -2.98 -14.29
C ASN A 406 16.91 -4.44 -13.86
N ILE A 407 15.87 -4.93 -13.20
CA ILE A 407 15.83 -6.32 -12.70
C ILE A 407 15.81 -7.34 -13.87
N ASN A 408 15.40 -6.93 -15.08
CA ASN A 408 15.23 -7.81 -16.24
C ASN A 408 16.41 -7.86 -17.20
N ALA A 409 17.38 -6.97 -17.03
CA ALA A 409 18.58 -6.94 -17.84
C ALA A 409 19.77 -7.06 -16.89
N SER A 410 20.80 -7.82 -17.27
CA SER A 410 22.10 -7.89 -16.59
C SER A 410 22.89 -6.57 -16.70
N GLY A 411 22.19 -5.44 -16.63
CA GLY A 411 22.67 -4.11 -16.98
C GLY A 411 23.22 -3.31 -15.79
N THR A 412 23.91 -2.25 -16.16
CA THR A 412 24.45 -1.20 -15.29
C THR A 412 23.35 -0.49 -14.52
N SER A 413 23.59 -0.23 -13.23
CA SER A 413 22.75 0.68 -12.43
C SER A 413 22.72 2.07 -13.06
N SER A 414 21.56 2.74 -12.99
CA SER A 414 21.38 4.09 -13.52
C SER A 414 20.71 4.97 -12.48
N ASP A 415 21.17 6.21 -12.38
CA ASP A 415 20.53 7.20 -11.53
C ASP A 415 19.32 7.81 -12.24
N ILE A 416 18.21 7.85 -11.51
CA ILE A 416 16.98 8.50 -11.91
C ILE A 416 17.03 9.93 -11.42
N ASP A 417 16.86 10.88 -12.34
CA ASP A 417 16.76 12.31 -12.02
C ASP A 417 15.87 12.97 -13.07
N PHE A 418 14.62 13.23 -12.69
CA PHE A 418 13.67 13.98 -13.52
C PHE A 418 12.63 14.70 -12.67
N ARG A 419 12.07 15.76 -13.24
CA ARG A 419 10.93 16.49 -12.66
C ARG A 419 9.60 15.93 -13.15
N LEU A 420 8.63 15.86 -12.25
CA LEU A 420 7.30 15.33 -12.48
C LEU A 420 6.23 16.30 -11.98
N VAL A 421 5.17 16.50 -12.75
CA VAL A 421 3.95 17.16 -12.26
C VAL A 421 2.90 16.10 -11.93
N ARG A 422 2.47 16.06 -10.67
CA ARG A 422 1.37 15.22 -10.20
C ARG A 422 0.05 15.95 -10.40
N ILE A 423 -0.91 15.25 -11.00
CA ILE A 423 -2.26 15.76 -11.25
C ILE A 423 -3.24 14.78 -10.61
N THR A 424 -3.93 15.20 -9.55
CA THR A 424 -4.85 14.34 -8.80
C THR A 424 -6.16 14.10 -9.53
N ASP A 425 -6.55 15.04 -10.40
CA ASP A 425 -7.85 15.06 -11.04
C ASP A 425 -7.70 15.48 -12.50
N SER A 426 -8.16 14.63 -13.43
CA SER A 426 -7.98 14.91 -14.86
C SER A 426 -8.79 16.12 -15.34
N TRP A 427 -9.95 16.41 -14.75
CA TRP A 427 -10.88 17.44 -15.23
C TRP A 427 -10.40 18.89 -15.11
N ILE A 428 -9.40 19.15 -14.25
CA ILE A 428 -8.77 20.48 -14.18
C ILE A 428 -7.85 20.76 -15.36
N MET A 429 -7.49 19.74 -16.16
CA MET A 429 -6.63 19.91 -17.31
C MET A 429 -7.40 20.41 -18.54
N ALA A 430 -6.71 21.19 -19.37
CA ALA A 430 -7.13 21.43 -20.74
C ALA A 430 -6.38 20.50 -21.70
N LYS A 431 -7.08 19.91 -22.67
CA LYS A 431 -6.54 19.15 -23.80
C LYS A 431 -6.92 19.86 -25.09
N ASN A 432 -5.92 20.26 -25.88
CA ASN A 432 -6.13 21.00 -27.14
C ASN A 432 -7.06 22.22 -26.95
N GLY A 433 -6.85 22.98 -25.86
CA GLY A 433 -7.64 24.17 -25.52
C GLY A 433 -9.04 23.92 -24.97
N LYS A 434 -9.46 22.67 -24.75
CA LYS A 434 -10.76 22.30 -24.18
C LYS A 434 -10.58 21.61 -22.83
N LEU A 435 -11.40 21.95 -21.84
CA LEU A 435 -11.43 21.18 -20.59
C LEU A 435 -11.89 19.74 -20.86
N LEU A 436 -11.35 18.82 -20.07
CA LEU A 436 -11.72 17.41 -20.13
C LEU A 436 -13.13 17.20 -19.55
N SER A 437 -13.93 16.36 -20.20
CA SER A 437 -15.27 15.99 -19.71
C SER A 437 -15.15 15.10 -18.46
N ARG A 438 -16.24 15.02 -17.70
CA ARG A 438 -16.34 14.14 -16.53
C ARG A 438 -16.21 12.65 -16.88
N ASP A 439 -16.41 12.24 -18.14
CA ASP A 439 -16.26 10.85 -18.58
C ASP A 439 -14.80 10.37 -18.55
N PHE A 440 -13.85 11.29 -18.44
CA PHE A 440 -12.43 11.00 -18.26
C PHE A 440 -12.01 10.85 -16.80
N ILE A 441 -12.94 10.97 -15.85
CA ILE A 441 -12.69 10.79 -14.42
C ILE A 441 -13.18 9.41 -14.00
N ALA A 442 -12.34 8.66 -13.31
CA ALA A 442 -12.75 7.47 -12.57
C ALA A 442 -11.97 7.42 -11.26
N TYR A 443 -12.68 7.43 -10.14
CA TYR A 443 -12.10 7.13 -8.84
C TYR A 443 -11.95 5.61 -8.70
N CYS A 444 -11.04 5.17 -7.84
CA CYS A 444 -10.77 3.75 -7.52
C CYS A 444 -11.99 2.82 -7.76
N GLU A 445 -11.98 2.09 -8.86
CA GLU A 445 -13.04 1.13 -9.20
C GLU A 445 -12.81 -0.16 -8.42
N MET A 446 -13.87 -0.75 -7.87
CA MET A 446 -13.85 -2.15 -7.45
C MET A 446 -13.97 -3.00 -8.72
N ARG A 447 -13.04 -3.91 -8.95
CA ARG A 447 -13.13 -4.91 -10.02
C ARG A 447 -13.34 -6.30 -9.47
#